data_AF-G7PC77-F1
#
_entry.id   AF-G7PC77-F1
#
_cell.length_a   1.000
_cell.length_b   1.000
_cell.length_c   1.000
_cell.angle_alpha   90.00
_cell.angle_beta   90.00
_cell.angle_gamma   90.00
#
_symmetry.space_group_name_H-M   'P 1'
#
loop_
_entity.id
_entity.type
_entity.pdbx_description
1 polymer ?
#
loop_
_entity_poly.entity_id
_entity_poly.type
_entity_poly.pdbx_seq_one_letter_code
_entity_poly.pdbx_strand_id
1 'polypeptide(L)'
;SALKIHMSVHTGERPYKSDQCWKAYGRSCHLTAHKRTHTGERPYECHDCGKAFRHPSHLKEHHKKNLIVEKTYACKECGKSFGDLASRRKHMRRTHAGEKLYGCDLCGKAFRGSSNLTAHRKIHTQERRYECATCRKASSISSNLNMHRRIHTGEKPCECLVCGKAFTDHYSFRSHVKTHRGENLFVSF
;
A
#
# COMPACT_ATOMS: atom_id res chain seq x y z
N SER A 1 -8.38 -6.99 38.35
CA SER A 1 -7.48 -6.39 37.34
C SER A 1 -7.68 -6.89 35.91
N ALA A 2 -7.85 -8.19 35.63
CA ALA A 2 -8.13 -8.66 34.26
C ALA A 2 -9.58 -8.43 33.79
N LEU A 3 -10.57 -8.61 34.67
CA LEU A 3 -11.99 -8.42 34.36
C LEU A 3 -12.32 -6.97 33.96
N LYS A 4 -11.81 -5.97 34.70
CA LYS A 4 -11.97 -4.54 34.35
C LYS A 4 -11.40 -4.20 32.96
N ILE A 5 -10.24 -4.78 32.61
CA ILE A 5 -9.61 -4.63 31.28
C ILE A 5 -10.38 -5.36 30.17
N HIS A 6 -11.04 -6.48 30.50
CA HIS A 6 -11.93 -7.16 29.56
C HIS A 6 -13.19 -6.32 29.31
N MET A 7 -13.81 -5.80 30.38
CA MET A 7 -15.02 -4.98 30.29
C MET A 7 -14.81 -3.69 29.49
N SER A 8 -13.61 -3.10 29.50
CA SER A 8 -13.30 -1.91 28.69
C SER A 8 -13.41 -2.15 27.18
N VAL A 9 -13.39 -3.41 26.73
CA VAL A 9 -13.63 -3.76 25.31
C VAL A 9 -15.11 -3.62 24.95
N HIS A 10 -16.00 -3.93 25.89
CA HIS A 10 -17.45 -3.83 25.71
C HIS A 10 -17.96 -2.40 25.90
N THR A 11 -17.41 -1.67 26.87
CA THR A 11 -17.82 -0.28 27.16
C THR A 11 -17.17 0.75 26.24
N GLY A 12 -16.13 0.37 25.48
CA GLY A 12 -15.37 1.29 24.63
C GLY A 12 -14.46 2.24 25.40
N GLU A 13 -14.32 2.07 26.71
CA GLU A 13 -13.46 2.91 27.55
C GLU A 13 -11.98 2.79 27.15
N ARG A 14 -11.35 3.95 26.95
CA ARG A 14 -9.95 4.08 26.54
C ARG A 14 -9.20 5.05 27.45
N PRO A 15 -8.91 4.63 28.70
CA PRO A 15 -8.31 5.52 29.69
C PRO A 15 -6.87 5.93 29.35
N TYR A 16 -6.15 5.16 28.51
CA TYR A 16 -4.75 5.43 28.19
C TYR A 16 -4.63 6.27 26.92
N LYS A 17 -4.47 7.58 27.07
CA LYS A 17 -4.39 8.56 25.97
C LYS A 17 -2.93 8.83 25.57
N SER A 18 -2.69 9.02 24.27
CA SER A 18 -1.42 9.54 23.77
C SER A 18 -1.33 11.04 24.01
N ASP A 19 -0.14 11.48 24.39
CA ASP A 19 0.25 12.88 24.55
C ASP A 19 0.64 13.54 23.22
N GLN A 20 0.94 12.72 22.20
CA GLN A 20 1.45 13.18 20.90
C GLN A 20 0.42 13.08 19.78
N CYS A 21 -0.73 12.45 20.02
CA CYS A 21 -1.87 12.47 19.09
C CYS A 21 -3.18 12.14 19.80
N TRP A 22 -4.30 12.28 19.10
CA TRP A 22 -5.64 12.04 19.64
C TRP A 22 -5.96 10.57 20.00
N LYS A 23 -5.05 9.62 19.73
CA LYS A 23 -5.33 8.19 19.93
C LYS A 23 -5.34 7.79 21.41
N ALA A 24 -6.30 6.94 21.76
CA ALA A 24 -6.44 6.37 23.10
C ALA A 24 -6.61 4.84 23.05
N TYR A 25 -6.23 4.17 24.13
CA TYR A 25 -6.14 2.72 24.22
C TYR A 25 -6.81 2.21 25.50
N GLY A 26 -7.38 1.01 25.44
CA GLY A 26 -7.95 0.32 26.61
C GLY A 26 -6.89 -0.30 27.53
N ARG A 27 -5.61 -0.38 27.08
CA ARG A 27 -4.51 -0.98 27.83
C ARG A 27 -3.24 -0.13 27.74
N SER A 28 -2.54 0.01 28.87
CA SER A 28 -1.27 0.76 28.95
C SER A 28 -0.18 0.20 28.03
N CYS A 29 -0.09 -1.14 27.90
CA CYS A 29 0.88 -1.79 27.01
C CYS A 29 0.67 -1.42 25.53
N HIS A 30 -0.58 -1.20 25.10
CA HIS A 30 -0.88 -0.77 23.74
C HIS A 30 -0.51 0.71 23.52
N LEU A 31 -0.74 1.57 24.51
CA LEU A 31 -0.27 2.96 24.46
C LEU A 31 1.26 3.01 24.38
N THR A 32 1.96 2.24 25.22
CA THR A 32 3.42 2.14 25.23
C THR A 32 3.96 1.71 23.87
N ALA A 33 3.37 0.65 23.28
CA ALA A 33 3.78 0.19 21.96
C ALA A 33 3.42 1.20 20.85
N HIS A 34 2.36 1.99 21.02
CA HIS A 34 2.01 3.08 20.11
C HIS A 34 2.99 4.26 20.21
N LYS A 35 3.50 4.63 21.38
CA LYS A 35 4.47 5.74 21.51
C LYS A 35 5.71 5.55 20.61
N ARG A 36 6.10 4.30 20.36
CA ARG A 36 7.15 3.94 19.39
C ARG A 36 6.87 4.41 17.94
N THR A 37 5.62 4.73 17.60
CA THR A 37 5.27 5.31 16.30
C THR A 37 5.74 6.73 16.12
N HIS A 38 5.89 7.46 17.21
CA HIS A 38 6.36 8.84 17.22
C HIS A 38 7.88 8.91 17.40
N THR A 39 8.45 8.08 18.28
CA THR A 39 9.90 8.07 18.55
C THR A 39 10.71 7.34 17.48
N GLY A 40 10.07 6.49 16.67
CA GLY A 40 10.76 5.65 15.69
C GLY A 40 11.44 4.42 16.29
N GLU A 41 11.37 4.22 17.61
CA GLU A 41 12.00 3.12 18.33
C GLU A 41 11.57 1.74 17.76
N ARG A 42 12.56 0.88 17.55
CA ARG A 42 12.39 -0.48 17.00
C ARG A 42 13.18 -1.49 17.83
N PRO A 43 12.67 -1.89 19.00
CA PRO A 43 13.43 -2.70 19.96
C PRO A 43 13.67 -4.15 19.53
N TYR A 44 12.98 -4.63 18.49
CA TYR A 44 13.01 -6.04 18.10
C TYR A 44 13.82 -6.20 16.83
N GLU A 45 15.09 -6.55 16.97
CA GLU A 45 16.01 -6.73 15.85
C GLU A 45 16.10 -8.20 15.42
N CYS A 46 16.11 -8.42 14.10
CA CYS A 46 16.45 -9.71 13.51
C CYS A 46 17.97 -9.85 13.49
N HIS A 47 18.50 -10.77 14.29
CA HIS A 47 19.93 -11.03 14.35
C HIS A 47 20.51 -11.51 12.99
N ASP A 48 19.69 -12.18 12.16
CA ASP A 48 20.14 -12.74 10.89
C ASP A 48 20.33 -11.69 9.78
N CYS A 49 19.65 -10.55 9.86
CA CYS A 49 19.70 -9.53 8.79
C CYS A 49 19.73 -8.07 9.28
N GLY A 50 19.84 -7.83 10.58
CA GLY A 50 19.88 -6.50 11.21
C GLY A 50 18.57 -5.69 11.09
N LYS A 51 17.49 -6.27 10.57
CA LYS A 51 16.22 -5.54 10.43
C LYS A 51 15.53 -5.40 11.78
N ALA A 52 15.26 -4.17 12.18
CA ALA A 52 14.57 -3.84 13.42
C ALA A 52 13.07 -3.55 13.23
N PHE A 53 12.25 -3.98 14.19
CA PHE A 53 10.80 -3.89 14.20
C PHE A 53 10.27 -3.24 15.49
N ARG A 54 9.09 -2.62 15.38
CA ARG A 54 8.40 -1.95 16.51
C ARG A 54 7.65 -2.91 17.42
N HIS A 55 7.22 -4.06 16.90
CA HIS A 55 6.44 -5.07 17.60
C HIS A 55 7.07 -6.45 17.43
N PRO A 56 7.00 -7.31 18.47
CA PRO A 56 7.60 -8.65 18.42
C PRO A 56 6.87 -9.57 17.45
N SER A 57 5.57 -9.36 17.23
CA SER A 57 4.78 -10.08 16.23
C SER A 57 5.31 -9.86 14.81
N HIS A 58 5.78 -8.65 14.49
CA HIS A 58 6.35 -8.35 13.19
C HIS A 58 7.73 -9.00 13.00
N LEU A 59 8.56 -9.04 14.05
CA LEU A 59 9.81 -9.81 14.02
C LEU A 59 9.54 -11.30 13.83
N LYS A 60 8.55 -11.86 14.55
CA LYS A 60 8.15 -13.27 14.38
C LYS A 60 7.64 -13.57 12.97
N GLU A 61 6.83 -12.68 12.39
CA GLU A 61 6.38 -12.80 10.99
C GLU A 61 7.55 -12.69 10.01
N HIS A 62 8.49 -11.78 10.29
CA HIS A 62 9.71 -11.63 9.52
C HIS A 62 10.57 -12.90 9.58
N HIS A 63 10.83 -13.46 10.77
CA HIS A 63 11.53 -14.74 10.90
C HIS A 63 10.80 -15.85 10.16
N LYS A 64 9.47 -15.96 10.31
CA LYS A 64 8.68 -16.93 9.55
C LYS A 64 8.88 -16.75 8.05
N LYS A 65 8.95 -15.52 7.52
CA LYS A 65 9.17 -15.28 6.09
C LYS A 65 10.60 -15.57 5.63
N ASN A 66 11.61 -15.35 6.47
CA ASN A 66 13.03 -15.50 6.10
C ASN A 66 13.60 -16.90 6.38
N LEU A 67 13.12 -17.62 7.39
CA LEU A 67 13.41 -19.05 7.59
C LEU A 67 12.81 -19.92 6.46
N ILE A 68 11.89 -19.39 5.67
CA ILE A 68 11.27 -20.05 4.52
C ILE A 68 12.07 -19.72 3.25
N VAL A 69 13.34 -20.13 3.20
CA VAL A 69 14.01 -20.30 1.90
C VAL A 69 13.45 -21.55 1.18
N GLU A 70 12.77 -22.47 1.89
CA GLU A 70 12.26 -23.72 1.28
C GLU A 70 10.74 -23.83 1.04
N LYS A 71 9.89 -22.89 1.44
CA LYS A 71 8.42 -23.01 1.25
C LYS A 71 7.75 -21.71 0.80
N THR A 72 8.27 -21.12 -0.26
CA THR A 72 7.57 -20.07 -0.99
C THR A 72 6.31 -20.66 -1.65
N TYR A 73 5.17 -19.97 -1.54
CA TYR A 73 3.97 -20.36 -2.27
C TYR A 73 4.04 -19.79 -3.68
N ALA A 74 4.81 -20.43 -4.55
CA ALA A 74 4.94 -20.01 -5.94
C ALA A 74 3.62 -20.17 -6.70
N CYS A 75 3.30 -19.17 -7.53
CA CYS A 75 2.27 -19.23 -8.55
C CYS A 75 2.75 -20.12 -9.70
N LYS A 76 2.01 -21.18 -10.03
CA LYS A 76 2.39 -22.10 -11.12
C LYS A 76 2.32 -21.45 -12.51
N GLU A 77 1.50 -20.41 -12.68
CA GLU A 77 1.31 -19.76 -13.99
C GLU A 77 2.33 -18.66 -14.30
N CYS A 78 2.87 -17.97 -13.30
CA CYS A 78 3.82 -16.86 -13.53
C CYS A 78 5.07 -16.89 -12.63
N GLY A 79 5.26 -17.95 -11.84
CA GLY A 79 6.45 -18.12 -10.99
C GLY A 79 6.53 -17.18 -9.77
N LYS A 80 5.63 -16.20 -9.63
CA LYS A 80 5.66 -15.25 -8.48
C LYS A 80 5.53 -15.98 -7.15
N SER A 81 6.41 -15.66 -6.22
CA SER A 81 6.46 -16.22 -4.87
C SER A 81 5.69 -15.37 -3.87
N PHE A 82 4.98 -16.03 -2.96
CA PHE A 82 4.21 -15.40 -1.90
C PHE A 82 4.59 -15.99 -0.54
N GLY A 83 4.57 -15.17 0.51
CA GLY A 83 4.87 -15.60 1.89
C GLY A 83 3.78 -16.44 2.54
N ASP A 84 2.61 -16.55 1.93
CA ASP A 84 1.50 -17.39 2.41
C ASP A 84 0.56 -17.84 1.27
N LEU A 85 -0.18 -18.92 1.51
CA LEU A 85 -1.10 -19.53 0.54
C LEU A 85 -2.31 -18.63 0.21
N ALA A 86 -2.81 -17.85 1.17
CA ALA A 86 -3.99 -17.00 0.97
C ALA A 86 -3.66 -15.85 0.01
N SER A 87 -2.47 -15.28 0.13
CA SER A 87 -1.90 -14.28 -0.76
C SER A 87 -1.73 -14.84 -2.17
N ARG A 88 -1.18 -16.06 -2.31
CA ARG A 88 -1.11 -16.75 -3.61
C ARG A 88 -2.49 -16.97 -4.22
N ARG A 89 -3.46 -17.48 -3.46
CA ARG A 89 -4.82 -17.74 -3.96
C ARG A 89 -5.53 -16.45 -4.38
N LYS A 90 -5.34 -15.37 -3.64
CA LYS A 90 -5.84 -14.03 -3.98
C LYS A 90 -5.21 -13.52 -5.28
N HIS A 91 -3.91 -13.72 -5.46
CA HIS A 91 -3.23 -13.41 -6.72
C HIS A 91 -3.79 -14.22 -7.89
N MET A 92 -3.96 -15.54 -7.74
CA MET A 92 -4.53 -16.40 -8.79
C MET A 92 -5.90 -15.90 -9.24
N ARG A 93 -6.81 -15.66 -8.30
CA ARG A 93 -8.16 -15.18 -8.62
C ARG A 93 -8.15 -13.83 -9.33
N ARG A 94 -7.30 -12.90 -8.89
CA ARG A 94 -7.27 -11.53 -9.42
C ARG A 94 -6.52 -11.38 -10.74
N THR A 95 -5.44 -12.13 -10.92
CA THR A 95 -4.51 -11.95 -12.04
C THR A 95 -4.78 -12.95 -13.16
N HIS A 96 -5.05 -14.20 -12.81
CA HIS A 96 -5.14 -15.30 -13.78
C HIS A 96 -6.60 -15.62 -14.12
N ALA A 97 -7.45 -15.84 -13.12
CA ALA A 97 -8.88 -16.05 -13.35
C ALA A 97 -9.64 -14.75 -13.68
N GLY A 98 -9.01 -13.59 -13.49
CA GLY A 98 -9.59 -12.28 -13.80
C GLY A 98 -10.78 -11.87 -12.92
N GLU A 99 -11.06 -12.59 -11.82
CA GLU A 99 -12.21 -12.38 -10.96
C GLU A 99 -12.27 -10.96 -10.39
N LYS A 100 -13.42 -10.32 -10.55
CA LYS A 100 -13.73 -8.99 -10.00
C LYS A 100 -14.64 -9.15 -8.78
N LEU A 101 -14.02 -9.42 -7.63
CA LEU A 101 -14.71 -9.75 -6.38
C LEU A 101 -15.41 -8.57 -5.68
N TYR A 102 -15.19 -7.34 -6.13
CA TYR A 102 -15.69 -6.15 -5.43
C TYR A 102 -16.54 -5.30 -6.36
N GLY A 103 -17.86 -5.39 -6.24
CA GLY A 103 -18.84 -4.61 -7.00
C GLY A 103 -19.07 -3.23 -6.42
N CYS A 104 -19.35 -2.25 -7.28
CA CYS A 104 -19.83 -0.94 -6.89
C CYS A 104 -21.36 -0.91 -6.95
N ASP A 105 -21.99 -0.74 -5.78
CA ASP A 105 -23.45 -0.76 -5.67
C ASP A 105 -24.13 0.42 -6.40
N LEU A 106 -23.39 1.49 -6.69
CA LEU A 106 -23.92 2.69 -7.34
C LEU A 106 -23.95 2.58 -8.88
N CYS A 107 -23.10 1.76 -9.48
CA CYS A 107 -22.99 1.70 -10.95
C CYS A 107 -22.71 0.31 -11.53
N GLY A 108 -22.72 -0.73 -10.69
CA GLY A 108 -22.46 -2.12 -11.06
C GLY A 108 -21.01 -2.44 -11.46
N LYS A 109 -20.10 -1.46 -11.53
CA LYS A 109 -18.70 -1.72 -11.91
C LYS A 109 -18.00 -2.59 -10.87
N ALA A 110 -17.36 -3.66 -11.34
CA ALA A 110 -16.64 -4.59 -10.49
C ALA A 110 -15.11 -4.44 -10.59
N PHE A 111 -14.43 -4.65 -9.46
CA PHE A 111 -13.00 -4.45 -9.29
C PHE A 111 -12.33 -5.68 -8.70
N ARG A 112 -11.04 -5.87 -9.02
CA ARG A 112 -10.21 -6.98 -8.50
C ARG A 112 -9.80 -6.80 -7.05
N GLY A 113 -9.85 -5.59 -6.49
CA GLY A 113 -9.41 -5.28 -5.13
C GLY A 113 -10.31 -4.27 -4.43
N SER A 114 -10.46 -4.44 -3.11
CA SER A 114 -11.27 -3.54 -2.26
C SER A 114 -10.76 -2.10 -2.28
N SER A 115 -9.44 -1.89 -2.24
CA SER A 115 -8.81 -0.57 -2.37
C SER A 115 -9.21 0.15 -3.65
N ASN A 116 -9.32 -0.59 -4.76
CA ASN A 116 -9.68 -0.03 -6.06
C ASN A 116 -11.16 0.35 -6.08
N LEU A 117 -12.04 -0.47 -5.49
CA LEU A 117 -13.44 -0.11 -5.30
C LEU A 117 -13.57 1.14 -4.42
N THR A 118 -12.86 1.21 -3.29
CA THR A 118 -12.88 2.39 -2.41
C THR A 118 -12.43 3.65 -3.15
N ALA A 119 -11.36 3.58 -3.93
CA ALA A 119 -10.91 4.71 -4.75
C ALA A 119 -11.95 5.10 -5.81
N HIS A 120 -12.57 4.11 -6.48
CA HIS A 120 -13.63 4.33 -7.45
C HIS A 120 -14.86 5.01 -6.84
N ARG A 121 -15.30 4.60 -5.65
CA ARG A 121 -16.46 5.19 -4.98
C ARG A 121 -16.33 6.70 -4.77
N LYS A 122 -15.11 7.23 -4.64
CA LYS A 122 -14.85 8.67 -4.53
C LYS A 122 -15.23 9.47 -5.78
N ILE A 123 -15.40 8.81 -6.92
CA ILE A 123 -15.89 9.45 -8.14
C ILE A 123 -17.37 9.78 -8.01
N HIS A 124 -18.15 8.89 -7.39
CA HIS A 124 -19.59 9.09 -7.19
C HIS A 124 -19.90 10.14 -6.13
N THR A 125 -19.05 10.31 -5.13
CA THR A 125 -19.26 11.30 -4.06
C THR A 125 -18.89 12.73 -4.49
N GLN A 126 -18.38 12.95 -5.72
CA GLN A 126 -17.89 14.24 -6.23
C GLN A 126 -16.90 15.01 -5.31
N GLU A 127 -16.41 14.39 -4.24
CA GLU A 127 -15.46 15.01 -3.31
C GLU A 127 -14.09 15.12 -3.98
N ARG A 128 -13.86 16.22 -4.69
CA ARG A 128 -12.54 16.57 -5.23
C ARG A 128 -11.67 17.17 -4.13
N ARG A 129 -11.22 16.31 -3.22
CA ARG A 129 -10.46 16.71 -2.01
C ARG A 129 -9.05 17.23 -2.30
N TYR A 130 -8.51 16.97 -3.48
CA TYR A 130 -7.13 17.30 -3.82
C TYR A 130 -7.10 18.35 -4.93
N GLU A 131 -6.80 19.59 -4.57
CA GLU A 131 -6.74 20.72 -5.49
C GLU A 131 -5.30 21.12 -5.82
N CYS A 132 -5.04 21.42 -7.09
CA CYS A 132 -3.78 21.98 -7.54
C CYS A 132 -3.69 23.45 -7.15
N ALA A 133 -2.72 23.83 -6.32
CA ALA A 133 -2.53 25.23 -5.91
C ALA A 133 -2.24 26.16 -7.11
N THR A 134 -1.60 25.66 -8.17
CA THR A 134 -1.17 26.48 -9.32
C THR A 134 -2.31 26.79 -10.29
N CYS A 135 -3.22 25.85 -10.56
CA CYS A 135 -4.27 26.02 -11.58
C CYS A 135 -5.68 25.64 -11.11
N ARG A 136 -5.85 25.38 -9.81
CA ARG A 136 -7.12 24.99 -9.16
C ARG A 136 -7.78 23.73 -9.71
N LYS A 137 -7.08 22.95 -10.53
CA LYS A 137 -7.57 21.66 -11.02
C LYS A 137 -7.68 20.68 -9.86
N ALA A 138 -8.87 20.14 -9.64
CA ALA A 138 -9.15 19.25 -8.53
C ALA A 138 -9.31 17.77 -8.96
N SER A 139 -8.84 16.87 -8.11
CA SER A 139 -8.83 15.42 -8.30
C SER A 139 -9.44 14.70 -7.10
N SER A 140 -10.10 13.57 -7.32
CA SER A 140 -10.61 12.69 -6.26
C SER A 140 -9.55 11.74 -5.67
N ILE A 141 -8.38 11.66 -6.31
CA ILE A 141 -7.26 10.78 -5.96
C ILE A 141 -5.96 11.60 -5.91
N SER A 142 -5.23 11.51 -4.80
CA SER A 142 -3.99 12.28 -4.57
C SER A 142 -2.86 11.96 -5.57
N SER A 143 -2.71 10.70 -5.98
CA SER A 143 -1.70 10.30 -6.97
C SER A 143 -1.92 10.98 -8.32
N ASN A 144 -3.18 11.19 -8.72
CA ASN A 144 -3.52 11.90 -9.96
C ASN A 144 -3.16 13.38 -9.86
N LEU A 145 -3.38 14.00 -8.70
CA LEU A 145 -2.96 15.38 -8.47
C LEU A 145 -1.43 15.51 -8.51
N ASN A 146 -0.70 14.59 -7.86
CA ASN A 146 0.77 14.60 -7.90
C ASN A 146 1.32 14.45 -9.32
N MET A 147 0.75 13.55 -10.12
CA MET A 147 1.11 13.43 -11.53
C MET A 147 0.77 14.70 -12.32
N HIS A 148 -0.40 15.30 -12.06
CA HIS A 148 -0.79 16.57 -12.70
C HIS A 148 0.18 17.71 -12.38
N ARG A 149 0.70 17.79 -11.14
CA ARG A 149 1.66 18.83 -10.74
C ARG A 149 2.94 18.83 -11.58
N ARG A 150 3.32 17.68 -12.15
CA ARG A 150 4.50 17.56 -13.03
C ARG A 150 4.38 18.37 -14.32
N ILE A 151 3.16 18.70 -14.75
CA ILE A 151 2.93 19.58 -15.89
C ILE A 151 3.43 20.99 -15.59
N HIS A 152 3.29 21.45 -14.34
CA HIS A 152 3.73 22.77 -13.91
C HIS A 152 5.23 22.83 -13.63
N THR A 153 5.81 21.75 -13.10
CA THR A 153 7.25 21.70 -12.78
C THR A 153 8.12 21.27 -13.97
N GLY A 154 7.53 20.71 -15.03
CA GLY A 154 8.26 20.13 -16.16
C GLY A 154 8.99 18.83 -15.82
N GLU A 155 8.78 18.28 -14.62
CA GLU A 155 9.44 17.05 -14.16
C GLU A 155 9.04 15.86 -15.04
N LYS A 156 10.03 15.20 -15.65
CA LYS A 156 9.86 14.04 -16.52
C LYS A 156 10.69 12.87 -16.01
N PRO A 157 10.19 12.09 -15.03
CA PRO A 157 10.98 11.05 -14.36
C PRO A 157 11.31 9.85 -15.25
N CYS A 158 10.57 9.66 -16.34
CA CYS A 158 10.73 8.49 -17.19
C CYS A 158 11.42 8.88 -18.49
N GLU A 159 12.69 8.55 -18.62
CA GLU A 159 13.48 8.76 -19.84
C GLU A 159 13.64 7.47 -20.63
N CYS A 160 13.46 7.56 -21.94
CA CYS A 160 13.72 6.46 -22.86
C CYS A 160 15.20 6.46 -23.23
N LEU A 161 15.94 5.47 -22.76
CA LEU A 161 17.38 5.33 -23.08
C LEU A 161 17.65 5.06 -24.57
N VAL A 162 16.66 4.58 -25.33
CA VAL A 162 16.81 4.31 -26.76
C VAL A 162 16.80 5.59 -27.60
N CYS A 163 15.99 6.60 -27.22
CA CYS A 163 15.85 7.83 -28.02
C CYS A 163 15.89 9.14 -27.22
N GLY A 164 16.24 9.10 -25.94
CA GLY A 164 16.35 10.25 -25.03
C GLY A 164 15.01 10.94 -24.70
N LYS A 165 13.87 10.42 -25.15
CA LYS A 165 12.56 11.05 -24.88
C LYS A 165 12.17 10.89 -23.42
N ALA A 166 11.89 12.00 -22.75
CA ALA A 166 11.44 12.03 -21.37
C ALA A 166 9.92 12.28 -21.25
N PHE A 167 9.27 11.58 -20.33
CA PHE A 167 7.83 11.54 -20.12
C PHE A 167 7.47 11.89 -18.67
N THR A 168 6.34 12.58 -18.50
CA THR A 168 5.80 12.99 -17.18
C THR A 168 5.15 11.84 -16.42
N ASP A 169 4.72 10.79 -17.12
CA ASP A 169 4.02 9.64 -16.57
C ASP A 169 4.46 8.30 -17.20
N HIS A 170 4.30 7.23 -16.41
CA HIS A 170 4.75 5.88 -16.78
C HIS A 170 3.86 5.21 -17.84
N TYR A 171 2.60 5.62 -18.01
CA TYR A 171 1.72 5.02 -19.03
C TYR A 171 2.16 5.47 -20.43
N SER A 172 2.36 6.77 -20.61
CA SER A 172 2.88 7.37 -21.84
C SER A 172 4.27 6.80 -22.17
N PHE A 173 5.16 6.70 -21.18
CA PHE A 173 6.47 6.06 -21.34
C PHE A 173 6.35 4.60 -21.80
N ARG A 174 5.53 3.78 -21.12
CA ARG A 174 5.35 2.36 -21.46
C ARG A 174 4.71 2.17 -22.84
N SER A 175 3.81 3.07 -23.25
CA SER A 175 3.24 3.06 -24.60
C SER A 175 4.32 3.39 -25.65
N HIS A 176 5.15 4.39 -25.37
CA HIS A 176 6.28 4.74 -26.22
C HIS A 176 7.33 3.62 -26.33
N VAL A 177 7.75 3.01 -25.22
CA VAL A 177 8.76 1.93 -25.27
C VAL A 177 8.31 0.76 -26.14
N LYS A 178 7.01 0.47 -26.21
CA LYS A 178 6.47 -0.57 -27.10
C LYS A 178 6.65 -0.26 -28.59
N THR A 179 6.87 1.00 -28.97
CA THR A 179 7.12 1.37 -30.38
C THR A 179 8.52 0.96 -30.84
N HIS A 180 9.46 0.71 -29.91
CA HIS A 180 10.84 0.30 -30.22
C HIS A 180 11.02 -1.20 -30.50
N ARG A 181 9.97 -1.89 -30.99
CA ARG A 181 9.94 -3.33 -31.37
C ARG A 181 11.10 -4.19 -30.82
N GLY A 182 10.89 -4.87 -29.68
CA GLY A 182 11.65 -6.07 -29.30
C GLY A 182 12.48 -5.98 -28.03
N GLU A 183 12.80 -4.80 -27.51
CA GLU A 183 13.65 -4.69 -26.32
C GLU A 183 12.81 -4.34 -25.07
N ASN A 184 12.55 -5.37 -24.24
CA ASN A 184 12.10 -5.19 -22.86
C ASN A 184 13.24 -4.58 -22.04
N LEU A 185 13.46 -3.27 -22.15
CA LEU A 185 14.38 -2.56 -21.28
C LEU A 185 13.61 -2.01 -20.08
N PHE A 186 13.80 -2.68 -18.94
CA PHE A 186 13.31 -2.29 -17.63
C PHE A 186 14.17 -1.14 -17.05
N VAL A 187 13.46 -0.10 -16.60
CA VAL A 187 13.65 0.75 -15.39
C VAL A 187 14.92 1.60 -15.22
N SER A 188 14.69 2.84 -14.78
CA SER A 188 15.55 3.59 -13.84
C SER A 188 14.68 4.10 -12.67
N PHE A 189 15.30 4.20 -11.49
CA PHE A 189 14.76 4.32 -10.12
C PHE A 189 13.95 5.60 -9.81
#